data_AF-A0A940GI31-F1
#
_entry.id   AF-A0A940GI31-F1
#
_cell.length_a   1.000
_cell.length_b   1.000
_cell.length_c   1.000
_cell.angle_alpha   90.00
_cell.angle_beta   90.00
_cell.angle_gamma   90.00
#
_symmetry.space_group_name_H-M   'P 1'
#
loop_
_entity.id
_entity.type
_entity.pdbx_description
1 polymer ?
#
loop_
_entity_poly.entity_id
_entity_poly.type
_entity_poly.pdbx_seq_one_letter_code
_entity_poly.pdbx_strand_id
1 'polypeptide(L)'
;MAELERVLGAMNQINDRMLIAVRMVGEERNRQILTLRHDFATETGNLIGLLPGEKRLAARPQVFTEFQDRLAVIRRMLASHQSKWTIDDINRRRSEYLDSTRAVHGSIAEYLSWARKALRVH
;
A
#
# COMPACT_ATOMS: atom_id res chain seq x y z
N MET A 1 14.92 -4.08 14.49
CA MET A 1 13.90 -4.42 13.48
C MET A 1 14.61 -4.58 12.15
N ALA A 2 14.33 -5.65 11.41
CA ALA A 2 14.88 -5.83 10.07
C ALA A 2 14.35 -4.70 9.16
N GLU A 3 15.15 -4.23 8.20
CA GLU A 3 14.79 -3.09 7.35
C GLU A 3 13.47 -3.31 6.58
N LEU A 4 13.21 -4.55 6.17
CA LEU A 4 11.95 -4.98 5.57
C LEU A 4 10.73 -4.71 6.48
N GLU A 5 10.87 -4.97 7.79
CA GLU A 5 9.79 -4.74 8.76
C GLU A 5 9.50 -3.24 8.95
N ARG A 6 10.55 -2.40 8.86
CA ARG A 6 10.41 -0.94 8.89
C ARG A 6 9.58 -0.46 7.70
N VAL A 7 9.89 -0.94 6.49
CA VAL A 7 9.14 -0.60 5.27
C VAL A 7 7.68 -1.07 5.36
N LEU A 8 7.45 -2.32 5.79
CA LEU A 8 6.09 -2.82 6.01
C LEU A 8 5.33 -2.01 7.08
N GLY A 9 6.03 -1.49 8.09
CA GLY A 9 5.49 -0.56 9.08
C GLY A 9 5.07 0.77 8.45
N ALA A 10 5.97 1.39 7.68
CA ALA A 10 5.72 2.65 6.99
C ALA A 10 4.55 2.55 6.02
N MET A 11 4.49 1.50 5.20
CA MET A 11 3.37 1.24 4.28
C MET A 11 2.02 1.18 5.00
N ASN A 12 1.96 0.58 6.19
CA ASN A 12 0.74 0.50 6.99
C ASN A 12 0.32 1.89 7.50
N GLN A 13 1.26 2.65 8.03
CA GLN A 13 0.99 4.02 8.48
C GLN A 13 0.50 4.90 7.33
N ILE A 14 1.10 4.78 6.14
CA ILE A 14 0.64 5.50 4.94
C ILE A 14 -0.76 5.04 4.55
N ASN A 15 -1.05 3.73 4.58
CA ASN A 15 -2.38 3.19 4.28
C ASN A 15 -3.46 3.71 5.23
N ASP A 16 -3.16 3.82 6.51
CA ASP A 16 -4.08 4.37 7.51
C ASP A 16 -4.28 5.88 7.30
N ARG A 17 -3.20 6.63 7.03
CA ARG A 17 -3.26 8.06 6.73
C ARG A 17 -4.04 8.34 5.45
N MET A 18 -3.97 7.48 4.42
CA MET A 18 -4.78 7.61 3.21
C MET A 18 -6.28 7.53 3.55
N LEU A 19 -6.68 6.57 4.39
CA LEU A 19 -8.08 6.41 4.80
C LEU A 19 -8.59 7.61 5.62
N ILE A 20 -7.73 8.22 6.42
CA ILE A 20 -8.04 9.44 7.17
C ILE A 20 -8.17 10.63 6.19
N ALA A 21 -7.18 10.82 5.31
CA ALA A 21 -7.14 11.94 4.38
C ALA A 21 -8.38 11.99 3.49
N VAL A 22 -8.86 10.85 2.97
CA VAL A 22 -10.07 10.86 2.12
C VAL A 22 -11.34 11.34 2.82
N ARG A 23 -11.39 11.27 4.16
CA ARG A 23 -12.52 11.76 4.96
C ARG A 23 -12.46 13.26 5.24
N MET A 24 -11.30 13.90 5.07
CA MET A 24 -11.13 15.33 5.28
C MET A 24 -11.89 16.17 4.24
N VAL A 25 -11.95 17.49 4.43
CA VAL A 25 -12.62 18.45 3.54
C VAL A 25 -11.63 19.57 3.21
N GLY A 26 -11.79 20.21 2.05
CA GLY A 26 -10.95 21.34 1.60
C GLY A 26 -9.78 20.95 0.72
N GLU A 27 -9.03 21.95 0.24
CA GLU A 27 -7.92 21.76 -0.73
C GLU A 27 -6.74 20.96 -0.15
N GLU A 28 -6.48 21.13 1.14
CA GLU A 28 -5.43 20.40 1.86
C GLU A 28 -5.60 18.89 1.76
N ARG A 29 -6.85 18.41 1.68
CA ARG A 29 -7.18 17.00 1.44
C ARG A 29 -6.54 16.47 0.15
N ASN A 30 -6.67 17.22 -0.95
CA ASN A 30 -6.22 16.78 -2.26
C ASN A 30 -4.70 16.69 -2.31
N ARG A 31 -4.01 17.68 -1.71
CA ARG A 31 -2.57 17.67 -1.54
C ARG A 31 -2.11 16.45 -0.74
N GLN A 32 -2.75 16.19 0.41
CA GLN A 32 -2.41 15.02 1.24
C GLN A 32 -2.63 13.70 0.52
N ILE A 33 -3.73 13.55 -0.23
CA ILE A 33 -3.98 12.32 -1.01
C ILE A 33 -2.86 12.09 -2.02
N LEU A 34 -2.42 13.13 -2.75
CA LEU A 34 -1.35 13.00 -3.74
C LEU A 34 -0.01 12.67 -3.09
N THR A 35 0.34 13.34 -1.99
CA THR A 35 1.55 13.04 -1.22
C THR A 35 1.56 11.61 -0.73
N LEU A 36 0.48 11.15 -0.08
CA LEU A 36 0.40 9.79 0.45
C LEU A 36 0.43 8.72 -0.65
N ARG A 37 -0.13 8.99 -1.83
CA ARG A 37 -0.02 8.11 -3.00
C ARG A 37 1.43 7.96 -3.45
N HIS A 38 2.18 9.06 -3.47
CA HIS A 38 3.60 9.06 -3.82
C HIS A 38 4.42 8.32 -2.77
N ASP A 39 4.23 8.62 -1.49
CA ASP A 39 4.93 7.98 -0.37
C ASP A 39 4.70 6.45 -0.40
N PHE A 40 3.48 6.01 -0.67
CA PHE A 40 3.18 4.58 -0.77
C PHE A 40 3.90 3.92 -1.96
N ALA A 41 3.99 4.60 -3.11
CA ALA A 41 4.73 4.11 -4.27
C ALA A 41 6.23 4.00 -3.97
N THR A 42 6.79 4.97 -3.24
CA THR A 42 8.18 4.96 -2.78
C THR A 42 8.45 3.78 -1.85
N GLU A 43 7.62 3.56 -0.82
CA GLU A 43 7.80 2.42 0.08
C GLU A 43 7.58 1.07 -0.61
N THR A 44 6.71 1.03 -1.63
CA THR A 44 6.59 -0.16 -2.48
C THR A 44 7.88 -0.44 -3.25
N GLY A 45 8.56 0.59 -3.76
CA GLY A 45 9.88 0.47 -4.39
C GLY A 45 10.94 -0.04 -3.41
N ASN A 46 10.99 0.53 -2.20
CA ASN A 46 11.88 0.08 -1.13
C ASN A 46 11.64 -1.40 -0.80
N LEU A 47 10.37 -1.81 -0.68
CA LEU A 47 9.99 -3.19 -0.42
C LEU A 47 10.54 -4.13 -1.50
N ILE A 48 10.34 -3.81 -2.78
CA ILE A 48 10.85 -4.60 -3.90
C ILE A 48 12.37 -4.74 -3.84
N GLY A 49 13.09 -3.66 -3.53
CA GLY A 49 14.55 -3.67 -3.45
C GLY A 49 15.09 -4.52 -2.29
N LEU A 50 14.34 -4.60 -1.18
CA LEU A 50 14.76 -5.35 0.01
C LEU A 50 14.44 -6.84 -0.05
N LEU A 51 13.39 -7.26 -0.78
CA LEU A 51 12.94 -8.66 -0.81
C LEU A 51 14.04 -9.67 -1.18
N PRO A 52 14.89 -9.46 -2.21
CA PRO A 52 15.93 -10.43 -2.57
C PRO A 52 17.01 -10.62 -1.49
N GLY A 53 17.23 -9.60 -0.64
CA GLY A 53 18.23 -9.63 0.43
C GLY A 53 17.72 -10.21 1.76
N GLU A 54 16.43 -10.49 1.88
CA GLU A 54 15.84 -10.99 3.12
C GLU A 54 16.13 -12.48 3.32
N LYS A 55 17.01 -12.79 4.28
CA LYS A 55 17.46 -14.15 4.60
C LYS A 55 16.29 -15.10 4.91
N ARG A 56 15.24 -14.60 5.58
CA ARG A 56 14.04 -15.41 5.90
C ARG A 56 13.25 -15.82 4.66
N LEU A 57 13.38 -15.09 3.56
CA LEU A 57 12.75 -15.40 2.28
C LEU A 57 13.66 -16.22 1.37
N ALA A 58 14.98 -16.02 1.46
CA ALA A 58 15.96 -16.83 0.73
C ALA A 58 15.84 -18.33 1.04
N ALA A 59 15.56 -18.69 2.30
CA ALA A 59 15.32 -20.08 2.70
C ALA A 59 13.93 -20.63 2.29
N ARG A 60 13.03 -19.77 1.77
CA ARG A 60 11.63 -20.10 1.49
C ARG A 60 11.19 -19.51 0.15
N PRO A 61 11.67 -20.06 -0.99
CA PRO A 61 11.43 -19.49 -2.31
C PRO A 61 9.95 -19.38 -2.67
N GLN A 62 9.11 -20.30 -2.19
CA GLN A 62 7.66 -20.20 -2.42
C GLN A 62 7.03 -18.98 -1.75
N VAL A 63 7.46 -18.68 -0.51
CA VAL A 63 7.00 -17.48 0.21
C VAL A 63 7.50 -16.23 -0.49
N PHE A 64 8.75 -16.23 -0.98
CA PHE A 64 9.29 -15.11 -1.78
C PHE A 64 8.45 -14.85 -3.04
N THR A 65 8.11 -15.88 -3.81
CA THR A 65 7.23 -15.75 -4.98
C THR A 65 5.86 -15.20 -4.59
N GLU A 66 5.25 -15.72 -3.52
CA GLU A 66 3.96 -15.23 -3.04
C GLU A 66 4.03 -13.75 -2.62
N PHE A 67 5.15 -13.31 -2.04
CA PHE A 67 5.40 -11.89 -1.72
C PHE A 67 5.35 -11.03 -2.98
N GLN A 68 6.02 -11.46 -4.05
CA GLN A 68 6.07 -10.75 -5.32
C GLN A 68 4.70 -10.72 -6.01
N ASP A 69 4.00 -11.85 -6.05
CA ASP A 69 2.69 -11.98 -6.70
C ASP A 69 1.64 -11.11 -6.03
N ARG A 70 1.55 -11.19 -4.69
CA ARG A 70 0.61 -10.35 -3.92
C ARG A 70 0.96 -8.87 -4.05
N LEU A 71 2.25 -8.52 -4.03
CA LEU A 71 2.67 -7.12 -4.23
C LEU A 71 2.34 -6.62 -5.64
N ALA A 72 2.46 -7.45 -6.67
CA ALA A 72 2.06 -7.12 -8.04
C ALA A 72 0.55 -6.87 -8.16
N VAL A 73 -0.28 -7.63 -7.43
CA VAL A 73 -1.73 -7.37 -7.33
C VAL A 73 -1.99 -6.00 -6.70
N ILE A 74 -1.36 -5.69 -5.56
CA ILE A 74 -1.51 -4.39 -4.89
C ILE A 74 -1.10 -3.23 -5.81
N ARG A 75 0.04 -3.36 -6.51
CA ARG A 75 0.52 -2.34 -7.45
C ARG A 75 -0.44 -2.10 -8.60
N ARG A 76 -0.98 -3.17 -9.21
CA ARG A 76 -1.97 -3.04 -10.30
C ARG A 76 -3.26 -2.39 -9.81
N MET A 77 -3.74 -2.80 -8.64
CA MET A 77 -4.94 -2.22 -8.02
C MET A 77 -4.73 -0.72 -7.75
N LEU A 78 -3.59 -0.32 -7.19
CA LEU A 78 -3.27 1.09 -6.94
C LEU A 78 -3.14 1.90 -8.22
N ALA A 79 -2.44 1.38 -9.23
CA ALA A 79 -2.30 2.06 -10.51
C ALA A 79 -3.67 2.29 -11.17
N SER A 80 -4.53 1.26 -11.20
CA SER A 80 -5.90 1.36 -11.71
C SER A 80 -6.76 2.35 -10.92
N HIS A 81 -6.63 2.34 -9.59
CA HIS A 81 -7.32 3.29 -8.73
C HIS A 81 -6.87 4.74 -9.02
N GLN A 82 -5.57 4.97 -9.14
CA GLN A 82 -5.00 6.29 -9.40
C GLN A 82 -5.35 6.80 -10.79
N SER A 83 -5.38 5.94 -11.81
CA SER A 83 -5.78 6.32 -13.18
C SER A 83 -7.27 6.63 -13.28
N LYS A 84 -8.12 5.95 -12.49
CA LYS A 84 -9.58 6.19 -12.47
C LYS A 84 -9.94 7.51 -11.78
N TRP A 85 -9.23 7.88 -10.72
CA TRP A 85 -9.62 8.95 -9.81
C TRP A 85 -8.72 10.18 -9.95
N THR A 86 -9.08 11.07 -10.88
CA THR A 86 -8.53 12.42 -10.95
C THR A 86 -9.00 13.27 -9.77
N ILE A 87 -8.36 14.43 -9.53
CA ILE A 87 -8.79 15.35 -8.46
C ILE A 87 -10.22 15.85 -8.68
N ASP A 88 -10.61 16.13 -9.93
CA ASP A 88 -11.96 16.55 -10.27
C ASP A 88 -12.98 15.42 -9.99
N ASP A 89 -12.63 14.17 -10.33
CA ASP A 89 -13.48 13.01 -10.03
C ASP A 89 -13.66 12.80 -8.52
N ILE A 90 -12.58 12.94 -7.74
CA ILE A 90 -12.60 12.84 -6.28
C ILE A 90 -13.50 13.91 -5.67
N ASN A 91 -13.50 15.11 -6.22
CA ASN A 91 -14.37 16.21 -5.78
C ASN A 91 -15.84 15.93 -6.10
N ARG A 92 -16.15 15.53 -7.34
CA ARG A 92 -17.53 15.35 -7.83
C ARG A 92 -18.20 14.09 -7.32
N ARG A 93 -17.43 13.00 -7.18
CA ARG A 93 -17.93 11.65 -6.84
C ARG A 93 -17.36 11.18 -5.51
N ARG A 94 -17.46 12.02 -4.49
CA ARG A 94 -16.83 11.80 -3.18
C ARG A 94 -17.21 10.47 -2.53
N SER A 95 -18.49 10.09 -2.57
CA SER A 95 -18.95 8.83 -1.95
C SER A 95 -18.33 7.61 -2.64
N GLU A 96 -18.37 7.58 -3.98
CA GLU A 96 -17.77 6.49 -4.76
C GLU A 96 -16.26 6.39 -4.53
N TYR A 97 -15.57 7.54 -4.43
CA TYR A 97 -14.15 7.57 -4.14
C TYR A 97 -13.83 7.03 -2.73
N LEU A 98 -14.66 7.35 -1.73
CA LEU A 98 -14.51 6.83 -0.38
C LEU A 98 -14.65 5.30 -0.34
N ASP A 99 -15.67 4.75 -1.01
CA ASP A 99 -15.91 3.31 -1.04
C ASP A 99 -14.82 2.57 -1.81
N SER A 100 -14.40 3.12 -2.96
CA SER A 100 -13.25 2.64 -3.72
C SER A 100 -11.96 2.65 -2.89
N THR A 101 -11.72 3.72 -2.13
CA THR A 101 -10.54 3.83 -1.26
C THR A 101 -10.59 2.82 -0.10
N ARG A 102 -11.77 2.57 0.48
CA ARG A 102 -11.95 1.55 1.54
C ARG A 102 -11.59 0.15 1.02
N ALA A 103 -12.02 -0.20 -0.18
CA ALA A 103 -11.69 -1.49 -0.79
C ALA A 103 -10.17 -1.65 -0.98
N VAL A 104 -9.51 -0.64 -1.56
CA VAL A 104 -8.05 -0.61 -1.74
C VAL A 104 -7.32 -0.71 -0.39
N HIS A 105 -7.77 0.07 0.60
CA HIS A 105 -7.21 0.05 1.96
C HIS A 105 -7.29 -1.35 2.58
N GLY A 106 -8.43 -2.04 2.44
CA GLY A 106 -8.63 -3.40 2.94
C GLY A 106 -7.64 -4.40 2.32
N SER A 107 -7.49 -4.38 0.99
CA SER A 107 -6.54 -5.27 0.30
C SER A 107 -5.09 -5.01 0.69
N ILE A 108 -4.69 -3.73 0.87
CA ILE A 108 -3.35 -3.37 1.36
C ILE A 108 -3.15 -3.87 2.79
N ALA A 109 -4.13 -3.66 3.68
CA ALA A 109 -4.05 -4.10 5.07
C ALA A 109 -3.94 -5.64 5.17
N GLU A 110 -4.68 -6.37 4.34
CA GLU A 110 -4.59 -7.82 4.24
C GLU A 110 -3.20 -8.27 3.81
N TYR A 111 -2.66 -7.67 2.74
CA TYR A 111 -1.30 -7.94 2.28
C TYR A 111 -0.26 -7.70 3.38
N LEU A 112 -0.30 -6.54 4.04
CA LEU A 112 0.67 -6.18 5.08
C LEU A 112 0.56 -7.09 6.32
N SER A 113 -0.67 -7.50 6.67
CA SER A 113 -0.91 -8.47 7.75
C SER A 113 -0.33 -9.84 7.42
N TRP A 114 -0.60 -10.34 6.21
CA TRP A 114 -0.03 -11.60 5.71
C TRP A 114 1.50 -11.54 5.67
N ALA A 115 2.08 -10.48 5.10
CA ALA A 115 3.52 -10.31 4.96
C ALA A 115 4.23 -10.38 6.32
N ARG A 116 3.70 -9.69 7.33
CA ARG A 116 4.23 -9.74 8.70
C ARG A 116 4.14 -11.12 9.31
N LYS A 117 3.05 -11.86 9.08
CA LYS A 117 2.89 -13.24 9.57
C LYS A 117 3.89 -14.18 8.89
N ALA A 118 4.03 -14.09 7.58
CA ALA A 118 4.96 -14.90 6.79
C ALA A 118 6.42 -14.72 7.25
N LEU A 119 6.80 -13.52 7.70
CA LEU A 119 8.14 -13.24 8.23
C LEU A 119 8.38 -13.73 9.67
N ARG A 120 7.33 -14.14 10.40
CA ARG A 120 7.39 -14.63 11.79
C ARG A 120 7.38 -16.14 11.93
N VAL A 121 6.88 -16.86 10.92
CA VAL A 121 6.90 -18.32 10.94
C VAL A 121 8.36 -18.76 10.75
N HIS A 122 8.92 -19.41 11.77
CA HIS A 122 10.27 -19.97 11.78
C HIS A 122 10.26 -21.38 11.19
#